data_AF-A0A0M1JZX7-F1
#
_entry.id   AF-A0A0M1JZX7-F1
#
_cell.length_a   1.000
_cell.length_b   1.000
_cell.length_c   1.000
_cell.angle_alpha   90.00
_cell.angle_beta   90.00
_cell.angle_gamma   90.00
#
_symmetry.space_group_name_H-M   'P 1'
#
loop_
_entity.id
_entity.type
_entity.pdbx_description
1 polymer ?
#
loop_
_entity_poly.entity_id
_entity_poly.type
_entity_poly.pdbx_seq_one_letter_code
_entity_poly.pdbx_strand_id
1 'polypeptide(L)'
;MKLSVDREEKKGPFGGTYYESKIKITLTEEEEKVGQKIRLMSKVLFRLDPNKSAQYQDNQVIFAVKGQEDSSTLTVRDLVRGVTAKCHGESDISSLAFAENQIREKCKQIKAAIENYNSAKDAINKGKYEEEI
;
A
#
# COMPACT_ATOMS: atom_id res chain seq x y z
N MET A 1 2.76 -12.34 2.12
CA MET A 1 2.80 -10.94 1.68
C MET A 1 3.82 -10.22 2.52
N LYS A 2 4.73 -9.51 1.86
CA LYS A 2 5.82 -8.77 2.49
C LYS A 2 5.76 -7.31 2.06
N LEU A 3 5.74 -6.39 3.02
CA LEU A 3 5.87 -4.95 2.78
C LEU A 3 7.35 -4.56 2.92
N SER A 4 7.85 -3.83 1.94
CA SER A 4 9.16 -3.18 1.93
C SER A 4 8.94 -1.67 1.95
N VAL A 5 9.57 -1.00 2.91
CA VAL A 5 9.63 0.46 3.00
C VAL A 5 11.11 0.80 3.17
N ASP A 6 11.67 1.49 2.20
CA ASP A 6 13.08 1.87 2.18
C ASP A 6 13.16 3.40 2.06
N ARG A 7 13.65 4.05 3.11
CA ARG A 7 13.71 5.51 3.23
C ARG A 7 15.14 5.97 3.04
N GLU A 8 15.33 6.87 2.09
CA GLU A 8 16.61 7.49 1.76
C GLU A 8 16.52 9.00 1.99
N GLU A 9 17.52 9.55 2.68
CA GLU A 9 17.79 10.99 2.68
C GLU A 9 18.57 11.36 1.41
N LYS A 10 18.15 12.42 0.72
CA LYS A 10 18.76 12.88 -0.53
C LYS A 10 19.01 14.38 -0.51
N LYS A 11 20.06 14.80 -1.22
CA LYS A 11 20.34 16.21 -1.49
C LYS A 11 19.58 16.66 -2.74
N GLY A 12 18.78 17.70 -2.56
CA GLY A 12 18.04 18.37 -3.61
C GLY A 12 18.96 19.19 -4.53
N PRO A 13 18.50 19.49 -5.76
CA PRO A 13 19.31 20.18 -6.77
C PRO A 13 19.74 21.60 -6.37
N PHE A 14 19.09 22.20 -5.37
CA PHE A 14 19.38 23.56 -4.88
C PHE A 14 19.94 23.59 -3.44
N GLY A 15 20.48 22.48 -2.95
CA GLY A 15 21.19 22.44 -1.65
C GLY A 15 20.34 22.15 -0.42
N GLY A 16 19.04 21.88 -0.57
CA GLY A 16 18.17 21.42 0.53
C GLY A 16 18.07 19.90 0.62
N THR A 17 17.77 19.35 1.80
CA THR A 17 17.53 17.92 2.00
C THR A 17 16.07 17.56 1.70
N TYR A 18 15.87 16.43 1.03
CA TYR A 18 14.55 15.82 0.85
C TYR A 18 14.63 14.32 1.15
N TYR A 19 13.50 13.73 1.50
CA TYR A 19 13.43 12.31 1.84
C TYR A 19 12.58 11.60 0.79
N GLU A 20 13.05 10.42 0.36
CA GLU A 20 12.27 9.53 -0.49
C GLU A 20 12.04 8.20 0.22
N SER A 21 10.79 7.76 0.28
CA SER A 21 10.46 6.40 0.73
C SER A 21 9.95 5.58 -0.43
N LYS A 22 10.69 4.53 -0.78
CA LYS A 22 10.28 3.51 -1.74
C LYS A 22 9.44 2.47 -0.99
N ILE A 23 8.18 2.36 -1.39
CA ILE A 23 7.19 1.48 -0.76
C ILE A 23 6.75 0.45 -1.77
N LYS A 24 6.93 -0.83 -1.43
CA LYS A 24 6.56 -1.95 -2.30
C LYS A 24 5.98 -3.12 -1.52
N ILE A 25 4.99 -3.78 -2.09
CA ILE A 25 4.49 -5.07 -1.60
C ILE A 25 4.95 -6.18 -2.54
N THR A 26 5.40 -7.29 -1.95
CA THR A 26 5.61 -8.55 -2.67
C THR A 26 4.58 -9.56 -2.20
N LEU A 27 3.88 -10.15 -3.17
CA LEU A 27 2.92 -11.24 -2.97
C LEU A 27 3.57 -12.56 -3.41
N THR A 28 3.20 -13.67 -2.78
CA THR A 28 3.49 -15.00 -3.31
C THR A 28 2.52 -15.34 -4.45
N GLU A 29 2.82 -16.37 -5.25
CA GLU A 29 1.92 -16.81 -6.34
C GLU A 29 0.52 -17.16 -5.83
N GLU A 30 0.43 -17.78 -4.65
CA GLU A 30 -0.86 -18.12 -4.03
C GLU A 30 -1.65 -16.87 -3.64
N GLU A 31 -0.98 -15.90 -3.02
CA GLU A 31 -1.59 -14.63 -2.62
C GLU A 31 -2.03 -13.81 -3.84
N GLU A 32 -1.31 -13.89 -4.95
CA GLU A 32 -1.70 -13.25 -6.19
C GLU A 32 -2.94 -13.90 -6.79
N LYS A 33 -3.01 -15.25 -6.83
CA LYS A 33 -4.19 -16.00 -7.28
C LYS A 33 -5.43 -15.69 -6.43
N VAL A 34 -5.28 -15.66 -5.12
CA VAL A 34 -6.37 -15.28 -4.20
C VAL A 34 -6.73 -13.81 -4.40
N GLY A 35 -5.73 -12.95 -4.52
CA GLY A 35 -5.87 -11.52 -4.77
C GLY A 35 -6.68 -11.22 -6.03
N GLN A 36 -6.49 -11.99 -7.11
CA GLN A 36 -7.28 -11.87 -8.34
C GLN A 36 -8.76 -12.21 -8.09
N LYS A 37 -9.05 -13.30 -7.36
CA LYS A 37 -10.43 -13.73 -7.04
C LYS A 37 -11.20 -12.70 -6.23
N ILE A 38 -10.53 -12.05 -5.27
CA ILE A 38 -11.15 -11.03 -4.40
C ILE A 38 -11.02 -9.60 -4.95
N ARG A 39 -10.56 -9.43 -6.21
CA ARG A 39 -10.30 -8.12 -6.84
C ARG A 39 -9.40 -7.21 -6.00
N LEU A 40 -8.42 -7.79 -5.32
CA LEU A 40 -7.51 -7.08 -4.41
C LEU A 40 -6.73 -5.97 -5.12
N MET A 41 -6.31 -6.22 -6.36
CA MET A 41 -5.45 -5.30 -7.11
C MET A 41 -6.10 -3.93 -7.39
N SER A 42 -7.43 -3.90 -7.53
CA SER A 42 -8.18 -2.65 -7.71
C SER A 42 -8.64 -2.02 -6.40
N LYS A 43 -8.29 -2.62 -5.25
CA LYS A 43 -8.67 -2.08 -3.94
C LYS A 43 -7.90 -0.79 -3.70
N VAL A 44 -8.67 0.29 -3.52
CA VAL A 44 -8.15 1.59 -3.17
C VAL A 44 -7.69 1.56 -1.72
N LEU A 45 -6.44 1.95 -1.50
CA LEU A 45 -5.82 2.08 -0.18
C LEU A 45 -5.98 3.50 0.34
N PHE A 46 -5.76 4.49 -0.53
CA PHE A 46 -5.89 5.90 -0.23
C PHE A 46 -6.52 6.64 -1.39
N ARG A 47 -7.38 7.62 -1.06
CA ARG A 47 -7.81 8.67 -1.98
C ARG A 47 -7.24 9.99 -1.45
N LEU A 48 -6.37 10.62 -2.21
CA LEU A 48 -5.99 12.01 -2.03
C LEU A 48 -7.10 12.83 -2.68
N ASP A 49 -8.07 13.26 -1.86
CA ASP A 49 -9.18 14.11 -2.32
C ASP A 49 -8.68 15.55 -2.46
N PRO A 50 -8.60 16.10 -3.70
CA PRO A 50 -8.08 17.45 -3.93
C PRO A 50 -8.96 18.55 -3.31
N ASN A 51 -10.24 18.27 -3.02
CA ASN A 51 -11.17 19.24 -2.42
C ASN A 51 -11.24 19.16 -0.89
N LYS A 52 -10.58 18.19 -0.25
CA LYS A 52 -10.42 18.12 1.22
C LYS A 52 -9.02 18.56 1.67
N SER A 53 -8.41 19.47 0.93
CA SER A 53 -7.05 19.96 1.13
C SER A 53 -6.80 20.56 2.52
N ALA A 54 -7.81 21.07 3.23
CA ALA A 54 -7.60 21.71 4.54
C ALA A 54 -7.13 20.76 5.67
N GLN A 55 -7.43 19.45 5.62
CA GLN A 55 -6.91 18.46 6.59
C GLN A 55 -5.64 17.73 6.11
N TYR A 56 -5.29 17.87 4.83
CA TYR A 56 -4.16 17.20 4.20
C TYR A 56 -3.07 18.18 3.72
N GLN A 57 -3.23 19.48 3.95
CA GLN A 57 -2.22 20.50 3.64
C GLN A 57 -0.93 20.29 4.43
N ASP A 58 -1.01 19.76 5.66
CA ASP A 58 0.17 19.32 6.45
C ASP A 58 0.69 17.91 6.04
N ASN A 59 -0.02 17.22 5.15
CA ASN A 59 0.24 15.83 4.75
C ASN A 59 0.55 15.69 3.25
N GLN A 60 1.15 16.70 2.61
CA GLN A 60 1.53 16.66 1.19
C GLN A 60 2.73 15.72 0.93
N VAL A 61 2.59 14.46 1.31
CA VAL A 61 3.45 13.38 0.82
C VAL A 61 2.99 13.07 -0.60
N ILE A 62 3.71 13.59 -1.59
CA ILE A 62 3.42 13.32 -3.00
C ILE A 62 3.92 11.90 -3.30
N PHE A 63 2.99 11.01 -3.61
CA PHE A 63 3.31 9.67 -4.09
C PHE A 63 3.55 9.72 -5.59
N ALA A 64 4.80 9.58 -6.00
CA ALA A 64 5.18 9.30 -7.38
C ALA A 64 5.08 7.79 -7.63
N VAL A 65 4.03 7.37 -8.33
CA VAL A 65 3.96 6.02 -8.91
C VAL A 65 4.71 6.04 -10.24
N LYS A 66 5.67 5.13 -10.46
CA LYS A 66 6.33 5.04 -11.76
C LYS A 66 5.29 4.70 -12.84
N GLY A 67 5.02 5.65 -13.75
CA GLY A 67 4.15 5.47 -14.91
C GLY A 67 2.67 5.84 -14.69
N GLN A 68 2.35 6.69 -13.72
CA GLN A 68 0.98 7.19 -13.50
C GLN A 68 0.98 8.72 -13.40
N GLU A 69 0.26 9.39 -14.32
CA GLU A 69 0.16 10.87 -14.40
C GLU A 69 -0.87 11.46 -13.42
N ASP A 70 -1.81 10.66 -12.91
CA ASP A 70 -2.83 11.09 -11.94
C ASP A 70 -2.70 10.32 -10.62
N SER A 71 -2.17 10.97 -9.59
CA SER A 71 -1.78 10.35 -8.30
C SER A 71 -2.82 10.54 -7.19
N SER A 72 -4.10 10.72 -7.51
CA SER A 72 -5.15 10.95 -6.49
C SER A 72 -5.60 9.67 -5.80
N THR A 73 -5.20 8.50 -6.31
CA THR A 73 -5.59 7.20 -5.75
C THR A 73 -4.41 6.25 -5.67
N LEU A 74 -4.14 5.73 -4.48
CA LEU A 74 -3.17 4.65 -4.27
C LEU A 74 -3.91 3.32 -4.19
N THR A 75 -3.60 2.38 -5.06
CA THR A 75 -4.15 1.02 -5.05
C THR A 75 -3.12 -0.02 -4.64
N VAL A 76 -3.57 -1.25 -4.37
CA VAL A 76 -2.66 -2.38 -4.11
C VAL A 76 -1.76 -2.66 -5.32
N ARG A 77 -2.30 -2.51 -6.55
CA ARG A 77 -1.52 -2.66 -7.78
C ARG A 77 -0.32 -1.70 -7.82
N ASP A 78 -0.52 -0.46 -7.37
CA ASP A 78 0.53 0.55 -7.37
C ASP A 78 1.62 0.17 -6.38
N LEU A 79 1.24 -0.32 -5.19
CA LEU A 79 2.19 -0.86 -4.23
C LEU A 79 2.93 -2.12 -4.72
N VAL A 80 2.30 -2.97 -5.54
CA VAL A 80 2.98 -4.12 -6.17
C VAL A 80 4.00 -3.64 -7.21
N ARG A 81 3.68 -2.60 -7.99
CA ARG A 81 4.59 -1.96 -8.96
C ARG A 81 5.72 -1.19 -8.28
N GLY A 82 5.46 -0.71 -7.06
CA GLY A 82 6.36 0.12 -6.27
C GLY A 82 6.02 1.61 -6.42
N VAL A 83 5.93 2.29 -5.29
CA VAL A 83 5.60 3.71 -5.21
C VAL A 83 6.70 4.44 -4.47
N THR A 84 7.00 5.66 -4.88
CA THR A 84 7.96 6.53 -4.20
C THR A 84 7.23 7.72 -3.60
N ALA A 85 7.20 7.78 -2.29
CA ALA A 85 6.74 8.94 -1.54
C ALA A 85 7.90 9.93 -1.38
N LYS A 86 7.66 11.23 -1.60
CA LYS A 86 8.68 12.28 -1.41
C LYS A 86 8.18 13.35 -0.45
N CYS A 87 9.06 13.86 0.39
CA CYS A 87 8.80 15.01 1.25
C CYS A 87 10.02 15.95 1.33
N HIS A 88 9.79 17.25 1.56
CA HIS A 88 10.85 18.26 1.51
C HIS A 88 11.09 18.81 2.92
N GLY A 89 12.29 18.60 3.46
CA GLY A 89 12.67 19.08 4.79
C GLY A 89 12.15 18.24 5.97
N GLU A 90 12.59 18.62 7.17
CA GLU A 90 12.34 17.89 8.42
C GLU A 90 10.88 18.00 8.92
N SER A 91 10.18 19.09 8.60
CA SER A 91 8.77 19.29 8.96
C SER A 91 7.87 18.19 8.41
N ASP A 92 8.21 17.66 7.24
CA ASP A 92 7.36 16.74 6.49
C ASP A 92 7.73 15.26 6.74
N ILE A 93 8.82 14.99 7.47
CA ILE A 93 9.24 13.63 7.85
C ILE A 93 8.15 12.93 8.67
N SER A 94 7.51 13.67 9.57
CA SER A 94 6.43 13.15 10.41
C SER A 94 5.24 12.70 9.55
N SER A 95 4.90 13.49 8.53
CA SER A 95 3.84 13.18 7.57
C SER A 95 4.21 11.98 6.70
N LEU A 96 5.47 11.86 6.29
CA LEU A 96 5.99 10.69 5.58
C LEU A 96 5.91 9.41 6.43
N ALA A 97 6.33 9.48 7.69
CA ALA A 97 6.25 8.36 8.63
C ALA A 97 4.79 7.96 8.92
N PHE A 98 3.90 8.94 9.04
CA PHE A 98 2.47 8.70 9.20
C PHE A 98 1.88 7.96 7.99
N ALA A 99 2.19 8.42 6.77
CA ALA A 99 1.75 7.80 5.54
C ALA A 99 2.26 6.34 5.41
N GLU A 100 3.53 6.09 5.72
CA GLU A 100 4.11 4.75 5.76
C GLU A 100 3.37 3.84 6.76
N ASN A 101 3.05 4.35 7.94
CA ASN A 101 2.30 3.62 8.96
C ASN A 101 0.88 3.29 8.50
N GLN A 102 0.18 4.23 7.87
CA GLN A 102 -1.14 3.95 7.32
C GLN A 102 -1.08 2.86 6.24
N ILE A 103 -0.09 2.92 5.34
CA ILE A 103 0.12 1.86 4.33
C ILE A 103 0.38 0.52 5.02
N ARG A 104 1.21 0.50 6.07
CA ARG A 104 1.50 -0.72 6.84
C ARG A 104 0.24 -1.32 7.46
N GLU A 105 -0.63 -0.52 8.07
CA GLU A 105 -1.89 -0.99 8.63
C GLU A 105 -2.85 -1.52 7.55
N LYS A 106 -2.96 -0.83 6.41
CA LYS A 106 -3.75 -1.32 5.27
C LYS A 106 -3.21 -2.64 4.72
N CYS A 107 -1.89 -2.79 4.66
CA CYS A 107 -1.25 -4.05 4.29
C CYS A 107 -1.61 -5.18 5.26
N LYS A 108 -1.57 -4.94 6.58
CA LYS A 108 -1.99 -5.95 7.57
C LYS A 108 -3.45 -6.38 7.35
N GLN A 109 -4.35 -5.43 7.13
CA GLN A 109 -5.76 -5.71 6.83
C GLN A 109 -5.94 -6.54 5.56
N ILE A 110 -5.16 -6.27 4.51
CA ILE A 110 -5.17 -7.06 3.28
C ILE A 110 -4.66 -8.48 3.52
N LYS A 111 -3.57 -8.63 4.27
CA LYS A 111 -3.01 -9.95 4.58
C LYS A 111 -4.03 -10.81 5.30
N ALA A 112 -4.67 -10.25 6.33
CA ALA A 112 -5.74 -10.93 7.06
C ALA A 112 -6.93 -11.31 6.15
N ALA A 113 -7.29 -10.45 5.19
CA ALA A 113 -8.36 -10.78 4.24
C ALA A 113 -8.00 -11.96 3.31
N ILE A 114 -6.74 -12.06 2.87
CA ILE A 114 -6.25 -13.20 2.08
C ILE A 114 -6.25 -14.48 2.93
N GLU A 115 -5.75 -14.40 4.17
CA GLU A 115 -5.72 -15.54 5.10
C GLU A 115 -7.14 -16.03 5.43
N ASN A 116 -8.08 -15.12 5.72
CA ASN A 116 -9.48 -15.47 5.96
C ASN A 116 -10.14 -16.17 4.75
N TYR A 117 -9.83 -15.74 3.53
CA TYR A 117 -10.33 -16.41 2.33
C TYR A 117 -9.81 -17.86 2.22
N ASN A 118 -8.52 -18.08 2.51
CA ASN A 118 -7.94 -19.42 2.50
C ASN A 118 -8.56 -20.31 3.58
N SER A 119 -8.66 -19.81 4.82
CA SER A 119 -9.28 -20.55 5.92
C SER A 119 -10.75 -20.92 5.65
N ALA A 120 -11.53 -19.99 5.08
CA ALA A 120 -12.92 -20.26 4.71
C ALA A 120 -13.03 -21.32 3.60
N LYS A 121 -12.15 -21.29 2.60
CA LYS A 121 -12.10 -22.29 1.54
C LYS A 121 -11.72 -23.67 2.08
N ASP A 122 -10.77 -23.75 2.99
CA ASP A 122 -10.34 -25.01 3.61
C ASP A 122 -11.43 -25.60 4.52
N ALA A 123 -12.17 -24.77 5.25
CA ALA A 123 -13.31 -25.20 6.04
C ALA A 123 -14.45 -25.78 5.18
N ILE A 124 -14.78 -25.12 4.05
CA ILE A 124 -15.79 -25.62 3.10
C ILE A 124 -15.34 -26.96 2.49
N ASN A 125 -14.06 -27.10 2.15
CA ASN A 125 -13.54 -28.35 1.62
C ASN A 125 -13.59 -29.47 2.66
N LYS A 126 -13.23 -29.21 3.92
CA LYS A 126 -13.32 -30.22 5.00
C LYS A 126 -14.77 -30.65 5.29
N GLY A 127 -15.71 -29.70 5.33
CA GLY A 127 -17.13 -30.01 5.54
C GLY A 127 -17.73 -30.89 4.43
N LYS A 128 -17.26 -30.75 3.18
CA LYS A 128 -17.67 -31.63 2.07
C LYS A 128 -17.15 -33.06 2.18
N TYR A 129 -16.01 -33.28 2.86
CA TYR A 129 -15.47 -34.62 3.09
C TYR A 129 -16.05 -35.29 4.35
N GLU A 130 -16.61 -34.52 5.28
CA GLU A 130 -17.27 -35.06 6.48
C GLU A 130 -18.74 -35.45 6.25
N GLU A 131 -19.38 -34.99 5.16
CA GLU A 131 -20.74 -35.40 4.76
C GLU A 131 -20.79 -36.66 3.88
N GLU A 132 -19.66 -37.30 3.56
CA GLU A 132 -19.63 -38.63 2.91
C GLU A 132 -19.42 -39.74 3.95
N ILE A 133 -20.42 -40.03 4.80
CA ILE A 133 -20.55 -41.29 5.56
C ILE A 133 -22.01 -41.75 5.59
#